data_AF-A0A420W037-F1
#
_entry.id   AF-A0A420W037-F1
#
_cell.length_a   1.000
_cell.length_b   1.000
_cell.length_c   1.000
_cell.angle_alpha   90.00
_cell.angle_beta   90.00
_cell.angle_gamma   90.00
#
_symmetry.space_group_name_H-M   'P 1'
#
loop_
_entity.id
_entity.type
_entity.pdbx_description
1 polymer ?
#
loop_
_entity_poly.entity_id
_entity_poly.type
_entity_poly.pdbx_seq_one_letter_code
_entity_poly.pdbx_strand_id
1 'polypeptide(L)'
;MLRLPHRICLLALSIAPFFLNAQTKEAGLLLPTVDTLRYTSNYCCILSPKNGFKLYDTPNGKVIGKLKMEIREDDNQSPYFIYFVTADDKKKLTTENFKLIGNEVYAIPFYEKLDGFIRVLTKMGNYWISVKELDNMSFSAKPWINFLLEENEKVLGYYAKAPGLRIRKEPNTSSDIIEAIRGDLFEIKLSNQIKGQWCKVRVTKYREHPCETDLDDKDNIERIIQGWLKIIDDEGNSNLWYYAKGC
;
A
#
# COMPACT_ATOMS: atom_id res chain seq x y z
N MET A 1 -78.15 -13.98 12.28
CA MET A 1 -77.18 -15.08 12.50
C MET A 1 -75.93 -14.78 11.68
N LEU A 2 -74.80 -14.60 12.39
CA LEU A 2 -73.50 -14.20 11.85
C LEU A 2 -72.87 -15.27 10.95
N ARG A 3 -72.22 -14.87 9.84
CA ARG A 3 -70.94 -15.43 9.38
C ARG A 3 -70.14 -14.36 8.62
N LEU A 4 -68.99 -13.96 9.18
CA LEU A 4 -67.93 -13.21 8.51
C LEU A 4 -66.81 -14.21 8.13
N PRO A 5 -66.23 -14.20 6.93
CA PRO A 5 -64.99 -14.91 6.68
C PRO A 5 -63.78 -14.01 6.97
N HIS A 6 -62.80 -14.63 7.64
CA HIS A 6 -61.46 -14.12 7.91
C HIS A 6 -60.80 -13.50 6.67
N ARG A 7 -60.30 -12.26 6.80
CA ARG A 7 -59.21 -11.75 5.97
C ARG A 7 -57.90 -11.96 6.72
N ILE A 8 -57.11 -12.91 6.23
CA ILE A 8 -55.71 -13.11 6.60
C ILE A 8 -54.92 -11.98 5.94
N CYS A 9 -54.43 -11.04 6.74
CA CYS A 9 -53.46 -10.04 6.30
C CYS A 9 -52.06 -10.65 6.41
N LEU A 10 -51.52 -11.12 5.29
CA LEU A 10 -50.11 -11.50 5.15
C LEU A 10 -49.25 -10.24 5.19
N LEU A 11 -48.55 -9.99 6.30
CA LEU A 11 -47.46 -9.03 6.37
C LEU A 11 -46.25 -9.63 5.65
N ALA A 12 -45.96 -9.16 4.43
CA ALA A 12 -44.71 -9.44 3.76
C ALA A 12 -43.61 -8.56 4.37
N LEU A 13 -42.86 -9.11 5.33
CA LEU A 13 -41.66 -8.49 5.88
C LEU A 13 -40.53 -8.63 4.83
N SER A 14 -40.37 -7.62 3.97
CA SER A 14 -39.24 -7.56 3.05
C SER A 14 -37.95 -7.30 3.84
N ILE A 15 -37.23 -8.37 4.18
CA ILE A 15 -35.85 -8.29 4.68
C ILE A 15 -35.00 -7.82 3.51
N ALA A 16 -34.80 -6.51 3.39
CA ALA A 16 -33.78 -5.97 2.51
C ALA A 16 -32.43 -6.51 3.00
N PRO A 17 -31.66 -7.26 2.18
CA PRO A 17 -30.31 -7.59 2.56
C PRO A 17 -29.54 -6.26 2.63
N PHE A 18 -29.16 -5.89 3.85
CA PHE A 18 -28.11 -4.91 4.06
C PHE A 18 -26.86 -5.51 3.41
N PHE A 19 -26.63 -5.15 2.15
CA PHE A 19 -25.31 -5.25 1.54
C PHE A 19 -24.41 -4.31 2.34
N LEU A 20 -23.90 -4.81 3.45
CA LEU A 20 -22.68 -4.30 4.07
C LEU A 20 -21.58 -4.54 3.03
N ASN A 21 -21.49 -3.62 2.07
CA ASN A 21 -20.27 -3.45 1.31
C ASN A 21 -19.21 -3.12 2.37
N ALA A 22 -18.46 -4.13 2.78
CA ALA A 22 -17.19 -3.93 3.44
C ALA A 22 -16.35 -3.16 2.41
N GLN A 23 -16.41 -1.84 2.49
CA GLN A 23 -15.65 -0.95 1.63
C GLN A 23 -14.19 -1.31 1.89
N THR A 24 -13.59 -2.03 0.96
CA THR A 24 -12.17 -2.37 1.04
C THR A 24 -11.43 -1.06 1.09
N LYS A 25 -10.84 -0.74 2.24
CA LYS A 25 -10.01 0.45 2.41
C LYS A 25 -8.89 0.38 1.39
N GLU A 26 -8.99 1.20 0.36
CA GLU A 26 -7.95 1.30 -0.65
C GLU A 26 -6.79 2.10 -0.05
N ALA A 27 -5.63 1.47 0.01
CA ALA A 27 -4.40 2.02 0.55
C ALA A 27 -3.25 1.82 -0.43
N GLY A 28 -2.23 2.67 -0.36
CA GLY A 28 -1.19 2.69 -1.36
C GLY A 28 -0.19 3.82 -1.18
N LEU A 29 0.30 4.32 -2.30
CA LEU A 29 1.37 5.31 -2.40
C LEU A 29 0.95 6.49 -3.26
N LEU A 30 1.38 7.69 -2.90
CA LEU A 30 1.39 8.83 -3.80
C LEU A 30 2.62 8.75 -4.69
N LEU A 31 2.41 8.67 -6.01
CA LEU A 31 3.47 8.55 -7.01
C LEU A 31 3.29 9.57 -8.14
N PRO A 32 4.37 10.10 -8.73
CA PRO A 32 4.30 10.86 -9.97
C PRO A 32 3.61 10.04 -11.08
N THR A 33 2.82 10.70 -11.93
CA THR A 33 2.12 10.05 -13.04
C THR A 33 3.07 9.65 -14.17
N VAL A 34 4.23 10.29 -14.26
CA VAL A 34 5.28 9.96 -15.22
C VAL A 34 6.42 9.28 -14.48
N ASP A 35 6.65 7.99 -14.76
CA ASP A 35 7.62 7.17 -14.03
C ASP A 35 9.06 7.71 -14.07
N THR A 36 9.46 8.34 -15.18
CA THR A 36 10.79 8.94 -15.30
C THR A 36 11.04 10.03 -14.25
N LEU A 37 9.98 10.69 -13.76
CA LEU A 37 10.10 11.71 -12.71
C LEU A 37 10.58 11.14 -11.37
N ARG A 38 10.34 9.84 -11.10
CA ARG A 38 10.83 9.17 -9.87
C ARG A 38 12.35 9.20 -9.74
N TYR A 39 13.06 9.34 -10.86
CA TYR A 39 14.53 9.30 -10.93
C TYR A 39 15.16 10.65 -11.30
N THR A 40 14.35 11.71 -11.41
CA THR A 40 14.89 13.05 -11.63
C THR A 40 15.36 13.66 -10.32
N SER A 41 16.43 14.46 -10.36
CA SER A 41 16.94 15.21 -9.20
C SER A 41 15.87 16.12 -8.57
N ASN A 42 14.86 16.52 -9.35
CA ASN A 42 13.74 17.33 -8.89
C ASN A 42 12.87 16.66 -7.81
N TYR A 43 12.91 15.33 -7.71
CA TYR A 43 12.11 14.54 -6.77
C TYR A 43 12.94 13.58 -5.92
N CYS A 44 14.27 13.55 -6.08
CA CYS A 44 15.07 12.92 -5.03
C CYS A 44 14.85 13.74 -3.75
N CYS A 45 14.68 13.13 -2.58
CA CYS A 45 14.66 11.70 -2.29
C CYS A 45 13.32 11.27 -1.66
N ILE A 46 12.37 12.20 -1.58
CA ILE A 46 10.98 11.95 -1.18
C ILE A 46 10.09 12.51 -2.29
N LEU A 47 9.26 11.65 -2.88
CA LEU A 47 8.37 11.98 -3.99
C LEU A 47 7.26 12.95 -3.51
N SER A 48 7.50 14.24 -3.70
CA SER A 48 6.59 15.32 -3.36
C SER A 48 6.75 16.46 -4.38
N PRO A 49 5.66 17.13 -4.81
CA PRO A 49 5.77 18.32 -5.64
C PRO A 49 6.45 19.46 -4.89
N LYS A 50 7.16 20.32 -5.62
CA LYS A 50 7.90 21.48 -5.08
C LYS A 50 7.01 22.42 -4.25
N ASN A 51 5.77 22.62 -4.68
CA ASN A 51 4.81 23.49 -3.99
C ASN A 51 4.11 22.81 -2.80
N GLY A 52 4.30 21.49 -2.64
CA GLY A 52 3.66 20.70 -1.62
C GLY A 52 2.19 20.39 -1.87
N PHE A 53 1.62 19.56 -1.01
CA PHE A 53 0.19 19.21 -1.00
C PHE A 53 -0.53 19.96 0.12
N LYS A 54 -1.70 20.52 -0.15
CA LYS A 54 -2.58 21.02 0.92
C LYS A 54 -3.12 19.84 1.73
N LEU A 55 -3.21 20.05 3.04
CA LEU A 55 -3.75 19.10 3.99
C LEU A 55 -5.05 19.65 4.56
N TYR A 56 -6.08 18.82 4.52
CA TYR A 56 -7.40 19.08 5.05
C TYR A 56 -7.61 18.26 6.33
N ASP A 57 -8.40 18.79 7.27
CA ASP A 57 -8.77 18.08 8.49
C ASP A 57 -9.74 16.92 8.22
N THR A 58 -10.63 17.10 7.25
CA THR A 58 -11.65 16.14 6.78
C THR A 58 -11.86 16.30 5.28
N PRO A 59 -12.48 15.32 4.58
CA PRO A 59 -12.88 15.49 3.19
C PRO A 59 -13.78 16.71 3.02
N ASN A 60 -13.47 17.58 2.05
CA ASN A 60 -14.14 18.86 1.84
C ASN A 60 -14.12 19.84 3.04
N GLY A 61 -13.27 19.58 4.04
CA GLY A 61 -13.13 20.39 5.24
C GLY A 61 -12.21 21.60 5.04
N LYS A 62 -11.65 22.09 6.15
CA LYS A 62 -10.76 23.25 6.15
C LYS A 62 -9.34 22.82 5.81
N VAL A 63 -8.64 23.63 5.01
CA VAL A 63 -7.18 23.52 4.84
C VAL A 63 -6.51 23.91 6.15
N ILE A 64 -5.82 22.97 6.77
CA ILE A 64 -5.12 23.15 8.06
C ILE A 64 -3.61 23.30 7.91
N GLY A 65 -3.09 23.00 6.72
CA GLY A 65 -1.68 23.20 6.42
C GLY A 65 -1.28 22.64 5.06
N LYS A 66 0.01 22.41 4.91
CA LYS A 66 0.61 21.86 3.70
C LYS A 66 1.77 20.93 4.02
N LEU A 67 1.88 19.86 3.26
CA LEU A 67 3.05 19.00 3.22
C LEU A 67 4.01 19.56 2.18
N LYS A 68 5.13 20.16 2.60
CA LYS A 68 6.04 20.89 1.72
C LYS A 68 7.45 20.32 1.76
N MET A 69 8.05 20.16 0.59
CA MET A 69 9.47 19.87 0.45
C MET A 69 10.31 21.14 0.51
N GLU A 70 11.42 21.08 1.22
CA GLU A 70 12.45 22.10 1.21
C GLU A 70 13.82 21.45 0.99
N ILE A 71 14.63 22.13 0.18
CA ILE A 71 15.99 21.72 -0.17
C ILE A 71 16.95 22.61 0.62
N ARG A 72 17.88 21.99 1.34
CA ARG A 72 18.96 22.64 2.08
C ARG A 72 20.28 22.36 1.37
N GLU A 73 20.72 23.33 0.56
CA GLU A 73 21.94 23.20 -0.26
C GLU A 73 23.23 23.10 0.56
N ASP A 74 23.18 23.37 1.86
CA ASP A 74 24.29 23.29 2.81
C ASP A 74 24.48 21.90 3.45
N ASP A 75 23.54 20.97 3.26
CA ASP A 75 23.61 19.60 3.76
C ASP A 75 24.02 18.63 2.64
N ASN A 76 25.31 18.30 2.60
CA ASN A 76 25.91 17.42 1.59
C ASN A 76 25.51 15.93 1.74
N GLN A 77 24.74 15.56 2.77
CA GLN A 77 24.35 14.16 3.01
C GLN A 77 22.88 13.90 2.68
N SER A 78 21.97 14.83 2.99
CA SER A 78 20.55 14.70 2.61
C SER A 78 19.87 16.07 2.56
N PRO A 79 19.92 16.78 1.42
CA PRO A 79 19.41 18.14 1.35
C PRO A 79 17.87 18.20 1.37
N TYR A 80 17.16 17.07 1.27
CA TYR A 80 15.71 17.05 1.09
C TYR A 80 14.97 16.77 2.39
N PHE A 81 14.18 17.74 2.83
CA PHE A 81 13.33 17.62 4.01
C PHE A 81 11.88 17.90 3.68
N ILE A 82 10.98 17.05 4.20
CA ILE A 82 9.54 17.29 4.15
C ILE A 82 9.10 17.89 5.49
N TYR A 83 8.31 18.96 5.41
CA TYR A 83 7.72 19.62 6.57
C TYR A 83 6.21 19.58 6.48
N PHE A 84 5.56 19.37 7.62
CA PHE A 84 4.18 19.78 7.82
C PHE A 84 4.18 21.25 8.28
N VAL A 85 3.61 22.12 7.44
CA VAL A 85 3.59 23.56 7.67
C VAL A 85 2.15 24.02 7.90
N THR A 86 1.91 24.65 9.03
CA THR A 86 0.63 25.28 9.41
C THR A 86 0.81 26.79 9.44
N ALA A 87 -0.20 27.53 9.92
CA ALA A 87 -0.07 28.97 10.15
C ALA A 87 0.89 29.30 11.32
N ASP A 88 0.90 28.45 12.34
CA ASP A 88 1.55 28.73 13.63
C ASP A 88 2.85 27.92 13.83
N ASP A 89 2.99 26.79 13.14
CA ASP A 89 4.10 25.85 13.34
C ASP A 89 4.61 25.25 12.03
N LYS A 90 5.87 24.82 12.05
CA LYS A 90 6.55 24.10 10.99
C LYS A 90 7.29 22.91 11.59
N LYS A 91 6.72 21.72 11.41
CA LYS A 91 7.28 20.47 11.93
C LYS A 91 7.97 19.66 10.83
N LYS A 92 9.24 19.32 11.06
CA LYS A 92 10.00 18.40 10.19
C LYS A 92 9.43 16.99 10.31
N LEU A 93 9.22 16.33 9.18
CA LEU A 93 8.80 14.93 9.14
C LEU A 93 10.01 14.01 9.12
N THR A 94 9.92 12.94 9.89
CA THR A 94 10.87 11.83 9.97
C THR A 94 10.55 10.78 8.91
N THR A 95 11.55 9.98 8.54
CA THR A 95 11.45 8.93 7.48
C THR A 95 10.40 7.87 7.77
N GLU A 96 10.00 7.69 9.04
CA GLU A 96 8.95 6.77 9.46
C GLU A 96 7.55 7.10 8.90
N ASN A 97 7.36 8.32 8.37
CA ASN A 97 6.14 8.78 7.73
C ASN A 97 6.09 8.42 6.24
N PHE A 98 7.19 7.93 5.68
CA PHE A 98 7.32 7.58 4.27
C PHE A 98 7.65 6.10 4.11
N LYS A 99 7.60 5.62 2.87
CA LYS A 99 7.93 4.24 2.51
C LYS A 99 9.05 4.25 1.48
N LEU A 100 10.14 3.54 1.77
CA LEU A 100 11.20 3.31 0.80
C LEU A 100 10.66 2.41 -0.32
N ILE A 101 10.78 2.87 -1.56
CA ILE A 101 10.24 2.18 -2.74
C ILE A 101 11.28 1.96 -3.85
N GLY A 102 12.50 2.43 -3.65
CA GLY A 102 13.63 2.28 -4.57
C GLY A 102 14.92 2.67 -3.88
N ASN A 103 16.01 2.77 -4.63
CA ASN A 103 17.29 3.22 -4.08
C ASN A 103 17.17 4.67 -3.60
N GLU A 104 17.01 4.84 -2.28
CA GLU A 104 16.87 6.14 -1.60
C GLU A 104 15.64 6.95 -2.03
N VAL A 105 14.69 6.32 -2.72
CA VAL A 105 13.43 6.97 -3.13
C VAL A 105 12.33 6.59 -2.15
N TYR A 106 11.73 7.60 -1.52
CA TYR A 106 10.62 7.45 -0.58
C TYR A 106 9.32 7.99 -1.16
N ALA A 107 8.22 7.28 -0.93
CA ALA A 107 6.86 7.72 -1.27
C ALA A 107 6.02 7.97 -0.02
N ILE A 108 5.04 8.86 -0.15
CA ILE A 108 4.06 9.12 0.91
C ILE A 108 2.97 8.04 0.83
N PRO A 109 2.71 7.28 1.90
CA PRO A 109 1.62 6.32 1.92
C PRO A 109 0.27 7.01 2.15
N PHE A 110 -0.78 6.47 1.51
CA PHE A 110 -2.18 6.77 1.85
C PHE A 110 -2.88 5.50 2.34
N TYR A 111 -3.90 5.68 3.17
CA TYR A 111 -4.53 4.58 3.93
C TYR A 111 -6.02 4.41 3.65
N GLU A 112 -6.62 5.37 2.95
CA GLU A 112 -8.05 5.40 2.69
C GLU A 112 -8.36 6.38 1.55
N LYS A 113 -9.38 6.07 0.75
CA LYS A 113 -10.03 6.98 -0.20
C LYS A 113 -11.46 7.23 0.26
N LEU A 114 -11.85 8.50 0.36
CA LEU A 114 -13.21 8.91 0.73
C LEU A 114 -13.54 10.24 0.04
N ASP A 115 -14.69 10.32 -0.64
CA ASP A 115 -15.24 11.53 -1.26
C ASP A 115 -14.26 12.34 -2.13
N GLY A 116 -13.38 11.66 -2.87
CA GLY A 116 -12.37 12.31 -3.72
C GLY A 116 -11.17 12.85 -2.96
N PHE A 117 -10.96 12.40 -1.71
CA PHE A 117 -9.78 12.66 -0.90
C PHE A 117 -9.09 11.36 -0.51
N ILE A 118 -7.80 11.47 -0.17
CA ILE A 118 -7.01 10.37 0.39
C ILE A 118 -6.49 10.72 1.78
N ARG A 119 -6.51 9.75 2.70
CA ARG A 119 -6.00 9.93 4.06
C ARG A 119 -4.52 9.59 4.15
N VAL A 120 -3.72 10.48 4.74
CA VAL A 120 -2.26 10.39 4.86
C VAL A 120 -1.78 10.70 6.28
N LEU A 121 -0.49 10.44 6.55
CA LEU A 121 0.23 10.85 7.77
C LEU A 121 -0.40 10.37 9.11
N THR A 122 -0.98 9.17 9.10
CA THR A 122 -1.76 8.57 10.20
C THR A 122 -1.03 8.48 11.56
N LYS A 123 0.30 8.51 11.56
CA LYS A 123 1.13 8.53 12.79
C LYS A 123 1.18 9.90 13.47
N MET A 124 0.91 10.98 12.73
CA MET A 124 0.93 12.35 13.23
C MET A 124 -0.46 12.95 13.41
N GLY A 125 -1.45 12.40 12.70
CA GLY A 125 -2.82 12.87 12.67
C GLY A 125 -3.58 12.19 11.52
N ASN A 126 -4.84 12.54 11.32
CA ASN A 126 -5.61 12.04 10.18
C ASN A 126 -5.85 13.19 9.22
N TYR A 127 -4.94 13.35 8.25
CA TYR A 127 -4.99 14.43 7.27
C TYR A 127 -5.42 13.93 5.91
N TRP A 128 -6.03 14.82 5.14
CA TRP A 128 -6.59 14.48 3.83
C TRP A 128 -5.95 15.32 2.72
N ILE A 129 -5.72 14.71 1.57
CA ILE A 129 -5.30 15.40 0.33
C ILE A 129 -6.38 15.18 -0.73
N SER A 130 -6.76 16.23 -1.45
CA SER A 130 -7.71 16.11 -2.56
C SER A 130 -7.08 15.37 -3.74
N VAL A 131 -7.78 14.37 -4.30
CA VAL A 131 -7.32 13.64 -5.50
C VAL A 131 -7.18 14.60 -6.69
N LYS A 132 -8.11 15.54 -6.85
CA LYS A 132 -8.03 16.57 -7.90
C LYS A 132 -6.75 17.41 -7.79
N GLU A 133 -6.29 17.67 -6.58
CA GLU A 133 -5.04 18.40 -6.35
C GLU A 133 -3.82 17.57 -6.76
N LEU A 134 -3.83 16.25 -6.50
CA LEU A 134 -2.79 15.34 -6.99
C LEU A 134 -2.71 15.37 -8.51
N ASP A 135 -3.85 15.25 -9.19
CA ASP A 135 -3.92 15.21 -10.65
C ASP A 135 -3.35 16.50 -11.27
N ASN A 136 -3.70 17.66 -10.71
CA ASN A 136 -3.18 18.96 -11.13
C ASN A 136 -1.67 19.11 -10.91
N MET A 137 -1.07 18.29 -10.04
CA MET A 137 0.36 18.30 -9.73
C MET A 137 1.11 17.14 -10.40
N SER A 138 0.48 16.41 -11.31
CA SER A 138 1.05 15.21 -11.95
C SER A 138 1.43 14.11 -10.94
N PHE A 139 0.63 13.97 -9.89
CA PHE A 139 0.70 12.86 -8.94
C PHE A 139 -0.59 12.03 -8.99
N SER A 140 -0.50 10.78 -8.56
CA SER A 140 -1.64 9.87 -8.47
C SER A 140 -1.57 9.04 -7.19
N ALA A 141 -2.73 8.67 -6.66
CA ALA A 141 -2.86 7.73 -5.56
C ALA A 141 -2.91 6.30 -6.12
N LYS A 142 -1.76 5.61 -6.11
CA LYS A 142 -1.59 4.26 -6.63
C LYS A 142 -1.76 3.21 -5.52
N PRO A 143 -2.71 2.26 -5.65
CA PRO A 143 -2.87 1.16 -4.69
C PRO A 143 -1.60 0.33 -4.55
N TRP A 144 -1.35 -0.18 -3.34
CA TRP A 144 -0.20 -1.04 -3.07
C TRP A 144 -0.14 -2.26 -4.00
N ILE A 145 -1.26 -2.93 -4.22
CA ILE A 145 -1.32 -4.13 -5.06
C ILE A 145 -0.86 -3.80 -6.49
N ASN A 146 -1.32 -2.69 -7.05
CA ASN A 146 -0.94 -2.28 -8.40
C ASN A 146 0.56 -1.93 -8.45
N PHE A 147 1.06 -1.19 -7.46
CA PHE A 147 2.49 -0.90 -7.36
C PHE A 147 3.32 -2.18 -7.29
N LEU A 148 2.96 -3.13 -6.43
CA LEU A 148 3.70 -4.38 -6.25
C LEU A 148 3.66 -5.26 -7.52
N LEU A 149 2.54 -5.28 -8.25
CA LEU A 149 2.47 -6.01 -9.52
C LEU A 149 3.35 -5.38 -10.60
N GLU A 150 3.34 -4.05 -10.73
CA GLU A 150 4.19 -3.33 -11.70
C GLU A 150 5.68 -3.52 -11.43
N GLU A 151 6.08 -3.61 -10.16
CA GLU A 151 7.48 -3.79 -9.76
C GLU A 151 7.90 -5.27 -9.71
N ASN A 152 6.96 -6.24 -9.80
CA ASN A 152 7.22 -7.68 -9.62
C ASN A 152 8.31 -8.24 -10.54
N GLU A 153 8.40 -7.72 -11.77
CA GLU A 153 9.40 -8.11 -12.77
C GLU A 153 10.69 -7.29 -12.70
N LYS A 154 10.69 -6.18 -11.95
CA LYS A 154 11.84 -5.28 -11.81
C LYS A 154 12.70 -5.61 -10.59
N VAL A 155 12.12 -6.30 -9.60
CA VAL A 155 12.81 -6.74 -8.39
C VAL A 155 13.16 -8.22 -8.46
N LEU A 156 14.24 -8.63 -7.79
CA LEU A 156 14.63 -10.04 -7.66
C LEU A 156 13.44 -10.87 -7.17
N GLY A 157 12.81 -10.44 -6.08
CA GLY A 157 11.55 -10.95 -5.60
C GLY A 157 11.10 -10.25 -4.32
N TYR A 158 9.90 -10.61 -3.86
CA TYR A 158 9.37 -10.13 -2.61
C TYR A 158 9.62 -11.13 -1.48
N TYR A 159 9.63 -10.62 -0.25
CA TYR A 159 9.85 -11.41 0.95
C TYR A 159 8.85 -11.01 2.03
N ALA A 160 8.55 -11.96 2.92
CA ALA A 160 7.61 -11.73 4.02
C ALA A 160 8.23 -10.82 5.09
N LYS A 161 7.52 -9.76 5.48
CA LYS A 161 7.90 -8.96 6.66
C LYS A 161 7.72 -9.78 7.94
N ALA A 162 8.48 -9.44 8.98
CA ALA A 162 8.28 -10.00 10.31
C ALA A 162 6.82 -9.75 10.77
N PRO A 163 6.16 -10.75 11.41
CA PRO A 163 6.70 -12.03 11.88
C PRO A 163 6.74 -13.17 10.83
N GLY A 164 6.35 -12.89 9.58
CA GLY A 164 6.18 -13.88 8.52
C GLY A 164 4.74 -13.92 8.01
N LEU A 165 4.50 -14.70 6.96
CA LEU A 165 3.19 -14.85 6.34
C LEU A 165 2.76 -16.31 6.23
N ARG A 166 1.48 -16.54 5.99
CA ARG A 166 0.88 -17.87 5.85
C ARG A 166 0.29 -18.02 4.46
N ILE A 167 0.83 -18.94 3.68
CA ILE A 167 0.28 -19.34 2.38
C ILE A 167 -0.98 -20.15 2.65
N ARG A 168 -2.09 -19.82 2.01
CA ARG A 168 -3.39 -20.48 2.21
C ARG A 168 -3.96 -21.06 0.93
N LYS A 169 -4.84 -22.05 1.05
CA LYS A 169 -5.56 -22.64 -0.10
C LYS A 169 -6.51 -21.64 -0.77
N GLU A 170 -7.15 -20.78 0.03
CA GLU A 170 -8.10 -19.75 -0.42
C GLU A 170 -7.75 -18.36 0.16
N PRO A 171 -8.23 -17.26 -0.47
CA PRO A 171 -7.92 -15.89 -0.05
C PRO A 171 -8.78 -15.42 1.14
N ASN A 172 -8.74 -16.16 2.23
CA ASN A 172 -9.42 -15.82 3.47
C ASN A 172 -8.66 -16.39 4.68
N THR A 173 -8.85 -15.79 5.85
CA THR A 173 -8.13 -16.17 7.08
C THR A 173 -8.60 -17.50 7.69
N SER A 174 -9.79 -17.99 7.31
CA SER A 174 -10.36 -19.26 7.76
C SER A 174 -9.87 -20.48 6.96
N SER A 175 -9.31 -20.26 5.77
CA SER A 175 -8.81 -21.33 4.90
C SER A 175 -7.62 -22.06 5.53
N ASP A 176 -7.49 -23.34 5.21
CA ASP A 176 -6.30 -24.14 5.52
C ASP A 176 -5.00 -23.41 5.14
N ILE A 177 -4.03 -23.50 6.04
CA ILE A 177 -2.66 -23.04 5.83
C ILE A 177 -1.91 -24.15 5.09
N ILE A 178 -1.29 -23.80 3.98
CA ILE A 178 -0.37 -24.67 3.24
C ILE A 178 0.99 -24.64 3.93
N GLU A 179 1.52 -23.44 4.16
CA GLU A 179 2.84 -23.26 4.77
C GLU A 179 2.96 -21.88 5.43
N ALA A 180 3.81 -21.76 6.46
CA ALA A 180 4.22 -20.48 7.03
C ALA A 180 5.62 -20.13 6.53
N ILE A 181 5.79 -18.91 5.99
CA ILE A 181 7.03 -18.43 5.37
C ILE A 181 7.59 -17.23 6.12
N ARG A 182 8.91 -17.20 6.29
CA ARG A 182 9.65 -16.13 6.99
C ARG A 182 11.09 -16.05 6.47
N GLY A 183 11.67 -14.86 6.52
CA GLY A 183 13.01 -14.61 6.00
C GLY A 183 13.04 -14.44 4.48
N ASP A 184 14.25 -14.29 3.96
CA ASP A 184 14.58 -13.97 2.57
C ASP A 184 14.88 -15.20 1.70
N LEU A 185 14.98 -16.41 2.30
CA LEU A 185 15.08 -17.64 1.52
C LEU A 185 13.75 -18.08 0.86
N PHE A 186 12.65 -17.36 1.14
CA PHE A 186 11.35 -17.60 0.54
C PHE A 186 11.01 -16.43 -0.39
N GLU A 187 11.45 -16.53 -1.64
CA GLU A 187 11.11 -15.54 -2.66
C GLU A 187 9.64 -15.69 -3.08
N ILE A 188 8.93 -14.58 -3.10
CA ILE A 188 7.52 -14.48 -3.44
C ILE A 188 7.41 -13.76 -4.78
N LYS A 189 6.87 -14.45 -5.78
CA LYS A 189 6.43 -13.85 -7.05
C LYS A 189 4.91 -13.76 -7.09
N LEU A 190 4.42 -12.57 -7.40
CA LEU A 190 2.99 -12.28 -7.47
C LEU A 190 2.41 -12.75 -8.80
N SER A 191 1.11 -13.06 -8.81
CA SER A 191 0.35 -13.29 -10.04
C SER A 191 -0.75 -12.23 -10.20
N ASN A 192 -1.35 -12.17 -11.38
CA ASN A 192 -2.48 -11.26 -11.65
C ASN A 192 -3.82 -11.71 -11.00
N GLN A 193 -3.83 -12.78 -10.21
CA GLN A 193 -5.03 -13.24 -9.50
C GLN A 193 -5.13 -12.58 -8.12
N ILE A 194 -6.03 -11.61 -7.99
CA ILE A 194 -6.24 -10.80 -6.78
C ILE A 194 -7.66 -10.99 -6.25
N LYS A 195 -7.81 -11.10 -4.93
CA LYS A 195 -9.11 -10.99 -4.23
C LYS A 195 -8.95 -10.13 -2.98
N GLY A 196 -9.40 -8.88 -3.05
CA GLY A 196 -9.23 -7.91 -1.95
C GLY A 196 -7.75 -7.72 -1.63
N GLN A 197 -7.37 -7.93 -0.37
CA GLN A 197 -5.98 -7.83 0.11
C GLN A 197 -5.11 -9.06 -0.21
N TRP A 198 -5.68 -10.06 -0.90
CA TRP A 198 -5.01 -11.32 -1.18
C TRP A 198 -4.56 -11.40 -2.63
N CYS A 199 -3.37 -11.94 -2.84
CA CYS A 199 -2.82 -12.26 -4.15
C CYS A 199 -2.45 -13.74 -4.19
N LYS A 200 -2.73 -14.41 -5.30
CA LYS A 200 -2.19 -15.75 -5.54
C LYS A 200 -0.72 -15.61 -5.93
N VAL A 201 0.12 -16.42 -5.33
CA VAL A 201 1.57 -16.32 -5.45
C VAL A 201 2.21 -17.65 -5.84
N ARG A 202 3.42 -17.55 -6.39
CA ARG A 202 4.39 -18.64 -6.47
C ARG A 202 5.52 -18.29 -5.52
N VAL A 203 5.78 -19.16 -4.56
CA VAL A 203 6.86 -19.00 -3.59
C VAL A 203 7.94 -20.02 -3.90
N THR A 204 9.16 -19.54 -4.13
CA THR A 204 10.34 -20.38 -4.32
C THR A 204 11.13 -20.38 -3.03
N LYS A 205 11.32 -21.56 -2.44
CA LYS A 205 12.20 -21.75 -1.29
C LYS A 205 13.58 -22.14 -1.81
N TYR A 206 14.58 -21.31 -1.51
CA TYR A 206 15.97 -21.56 -1.86
C TYR A 206 16.76 -22.23 -0.72
N ARG A 207 17.83 -22.93 -1.09
CA ARG A 207 18.83 -23.48 -0.16
C ARG A 207 19.72 -22.36 0.39
N GLU A 208 20.22 -21.52 -0.51
CA GLU A 208 21.07 -20.36 -0.26
C GLU A 208 20.45 -19.11 -0.90
N HIS A 209 20.76 -17.92 -0.39
CA HIS A 209 20.18 -16.70 -0.92
C HIS A 209 20.70 -16.43 -2.35
N PRO A 210 19.84 -16.10 -3.33
CA PRO A 210 20.27 -15.93 -4.73
C PRO A 210 21.34 -14.86 -4.97
N CYS A 211 21.50 -13.89 -4.06
CA CYS A 211 22.56 -12.88 -4.16
C CYS A 211 23.95 -13.38 -3.74
N GLU A 212 24.06 -14.52 -3.06
CA GLU A 212 25.29 -14.95 -2.35
C GLU A 212 25.71 -16.39 -2.69
N THR A 213 25.00 -17.06 -3.61
CA THR A 213 25.18 -18.48 -3.92
C THR A 213 26.13 -18.70 -5.10
N ASP A 214 26.95 -19.75 -5.00
CA ASP A 214 27.72 -20.28 -6.14
C ASP A 214 26.97 -21.42 -6.88
N LEU A 215 25.83 -21.87 -6.33
CA LEU A 215 24.97 -22.87 -6.97
C LEU A 215 24.28 -22.30 -8.21
N ASP A 216 24.13 -23.14 -9.24
CA ASP A 216 23.25 -22.84 -10.36
C ASP A 216 21.80 -22.65 -9.87
N ASP A 217 21.04 -21.76 -10.53
CA ASP A 217 19.66 -21.40 -10.16
C ASP A 217 18.76 -22.63 -9.88
N LYS A 218 18.89 -23.67 -10.71
CA LYS A 218 18.06 -24.89 -10.59
C LYS A 218 18.42 -25.72 -9.37
N ASP A 219 19.69 -25.77 -9.01
CA ASP A 219 20.20 -26.56 -7.90
C ASP A 219 19.97 -25.85 -6.56
N ASN A 220 19.90 -24.51 -6.60
CA ASN A 220 19.57 -23.69 -5.44
C ASN A 220 18.07 -23.76 -5.05
N ILE A 221 17.18 -24.22 -5.92
CA ILE A 221 15.76 -24.38 -5.60
C ILE A 221 15.54 -25.62 -4.74
N GLU A 222 15.05 -25.43 -3.51
CA GLU A 222 14.65 -26.52 -2.61
C GLU A 222 13.24 -27.02 -2.95
N ARG A 223 12.27 -26.10 -3.08
CA ARG A 223 10.89 -26.41 -3.49
C ARG A 223 10.13 -25.18 -3.95
N ILE A 224 8.97 -25.42 -4.57
CA ILE A 224 8.05 -24.37 -5.04
C ILE A 224 6.67 -24.62 -4.47
N ILE A 225 6.08 -23.57 -3.89
CA ILE A 225 4.77 -23.60 -3.23
C ILE A 225 3.85 -22.60 -3.94
N GLN A 226 2.58 -22.94 -4.09
CA GLN A 226 1.58 -22.03 -4.63
C GLN A 226 0.41 -21.89 -3.66
N GLY A 227 -0.17 -20.70 -3.61
CA GLY A 227 -1.35 -20.45 -2.78
C GLY A 227 -1.66 -18.96 -2.71
N TRP A 228 -2.49 -18.58 -1.74
CA TRP A 228 -2.90 -17.19 -1.51
C TRP A 228 -2.15 -16.61 -0.32
N LEU A 229 -1.62 -15.40 -0.51
CA LEU A 229 -1.03 -14.59 0.55
C LEU A 229 -1.82 -13.31 0.74
N LYS A 230 -2.02 -12.92 1.99
CA LYS A 230 -2.54 -11.60 2.36
C LYS A 230 -1.40 -10.58 2.26
N ILE A 231 -1.24 -9.97 1.09
CA ILE A 231 -0.10 -9.10 0.78
C ILE A 231 -0.27 -7.68 1.33
N ILE A 232 -1.49 -7.28 1.66
CA ILE A 232 -1.80 -6.02 2.36
C ILE A 232 -2.40 -6.33 3.73
N ASP A 233 -1.90 -5.70 4.80
CA ASP A 233 -2.44 -5.84 6.15
C ASP A 233 -3.78 -5.10 6.34
N ASP A 234 -4.39 -5.26 7.51
CA ASP A 234 -5.68 -4.63 7.84
C ASP A 234 -5.57 -3.12 8.02
N GLU A 235 -4.36 -2.63 8.27
CA GLU A 235 -4.00 -1.22 8.38
C GLU A 235 -3.71 -0.56 7.02
N GLY A 236 -3.63 -1.33 5.93
CA GLY A 236 -3.37 -0.84 4.58
C GLY A 236 -1.88 -0.73 4.19
N ASN A 237 -0.98 -1.35 4.95
CA ASN A 237 0.43 -1.48 4.56
C ASN A 237 0.69 -2.78 3.79
N SER A 238 1.73 -2.77 2.95
CA SER A 238 2.27 -3.99 2.38
C SER A 238 2.90 -4.88 3.46
N ASN A 239 2.53 -6.16 3.46
CA ASN A 239 3.17 -7.25 4.20
C ASN A 239 4.46 -7.77 3.53
N LEU A 240 4.79 -7.23 2.36
CA LEU A 240 5.95 -7.60 1.58
C LEU A 240 7.05 -6.54 1.69
N TRP A 241 8.30 -6.98 1.61
CA TRP A 241 9.47 -6.14 1.40
C TRP A 241 10.33 -6.72 0.27
N TYR A 242 11.28 -5.95 -0.22
CA TYR A 242 12.22 -6.34 -1.28
C TYR A 242 13.51 -5.54 -1.12
N TYR A 243 14.61 -6.01 -1.71
CA TYR A 243 15.88 -5.29 -1.74
C TYR A 243 15.80 -4.12 -2.72
N ALA A 244 15.43 -2.94 -2.22
CA ALA A 244 15.26 -1.74 -3.05
C ALA A 244 16.58 -1.23 -3.67
N LYS A 245 17.73 -1.68 -3.17
CA LYS A 245 19.07 -1.35 -3.69
C LYS A 245 19.66 -2.44 -4.61
N GLY A 246 18.91 -3.52 -4.86
CA GLY A 246 19.43 -4.73 -5.49
C GLY A 246 20.12 -5.66 -4.49
N CYS A 247 20.55 -6.80 -5.01
CA CYS A 247 21.81 -7.40 -4.57
C CYS A 247 22.93 -6.41 -4.97
#